data_AF-A0A3Q0SK39-F1
#
_entry.id   AF-A0A3Q0SK39-F1
#
_cell.length_a   1.000
_cell.length_b   1.000
_cell.length_c   1.000
_cell.angle_alpha   90.00
_cell.angle_beta   90.00
_cell.angle_gamma   90.00
#
_symmetry.space_group_name_H-M   'P 1'
#
loop_
_entity.id
_entity.type
_entity.pdbx_description
1 polymer ?
#
loop_
_entity_poly.entity_id
_entity_poly.type
_entity_poly.pdbx_seq_one_letter_code
_entity_poly.pdbx_strand_id
1 'polypeptide(L)'
;NILLTLKRRFQRLWRCLQQITRVPNCTTKTQLLLHTQASSVCMSFRPTSTSRLLSIKPLNWHMSHLCHGDSRGASQRGDSKEGFSLRALTKAPKPALYLGFSGLIPFLSAPLLMSVTQSFYPEVAYAQVVYGASIVSFLGGARWGFAIPAGSPAQPDWMNLGNSVVPSLLAWLALLCRDSIAEGALVVIMGLGLSLHYDLTLLPGYPAWFKAMRTVLTLVATFSLVAMLVLKKFCPEKKIKEIQK
;
A
#
# COMPACT_ATOMS: atom_id res chain seq x y z
N ASN A 1 -5.60 11.87 27.09
CA ASN A 1 -5.75 10.45 27.46
C ASN A 1 -5.85 9.49 26.28
N ILE A 2 -6.74 9.70 25.29
CA ILE A 2 -6.92 8.78 24.15
C ILE A 2 -5.66 8.61 23.27
N LEU A 3 -4.95 9.71 22.98
CA LEU A 3 -3.70 9.67 22.20
C LEU A 3 -2.59 8.86 22.90
N LEU A 4 -2.54 8.88 24.23
CA LEU A 4 -1.60 8.10 25.04
C LEU A 4 -1.97 6.62 25.06
N THR A 5 -3.26 6.29 25.07
CA THR A 5 -3.76 4.91 24.99
C THR A 5 -3.50 4.31 23.62
N LEU A 6 -3.73 5.07 22.54
CA LEU A 6 -3.38 4.71 21.16
C LEU A 6 -1.86 4.54 21.01
N LYS A 7 -1.06 5.48 21.51
CA LYS A 7 0.40 5.35 21.52
C LYS A 7 0.84 4.11 22.29
N ARG A 8 0.26 3.79 23.45
CA ARG A 8 0.61 2.61 24.25
C ARG A 8 0.16 1.28 23.65
N ARG A 9 -0.98 1.24 22.96
CA ARG A 9 -1.44 0.04 22.23
C ARG A 9 -0.62 -0.16 20.97
N PHE A 10 -0.39 0.89 20.20
CA PHE A 10 0.43 0.87 19.00
C PHE A 10 1.89 0.54 19.31
N GLN A 11 2.48 1.11 20.36
CA GLN A 11 3.87 0.84 20.77
C GLN A 11 4.06 -0.54 21.42
N ARG A 12 2.96 -1.19 21.83
CA ARG A 12 2.95 -2.61 22.22
C ARG A 12 2.85 -3.52 21.01
N LEU A 13 1.93 -3.24 20.09
CA LEU A 13 1.78 -3.99 18.84
C LEU A 13 3.02 -3.84 17.95
N TRP A 14 3.61 -2.65 17.87
CA TRP A 14 4.87 -2.37 17.17
C TRP A 14 6.06 -3.12 17.78
N ARG A 15 6.16 -3.18 19.12
CA ARG A 15 7.20 -3.99 19.78
C ARG A 15 6.99 -5.49 19.55
N CYS A 16 5.74 -5.94 19.54
CA CYS A 16 5.38 -7.33 19.24
C CYS A 16 5.73 -7.69 17.78
N LEU A 17 5.42 -6.81 16.83
CA LEU A 17 5.86 -6.95 15.43
C LEU A 17 7.38 -6.94 15.30
N GLN A 18 8.09 -6.05 16.01
CA GLN A 18 9.56 -6.01 15.98
C GLN A 18 10.20 -7.29 16.55
N GLN A 19 9.56 -7.91 17.56
CA GLN A 19 9.98 -9.21 18.09
C GLN A 19 9.74 -10.35 17.11
N ILE A 20 8.66 -10.30 16.31
CA ILE A 20 8.39 -11.29 15.26
C ILE A 20 9.39 -11.15 14.09
N THR A 21 9.86 -9.93 13.79
CA THR A 21 10.85 -9.70 12.71
C THR A 21 12.31 -9.94 13.13
N ARG A 22 12.61 -10.17 14.41
CA ARG A 22 13.95 -10.59 14.83
C ARG A 22 14.09 -12.10 14.67
N VAL A 23 14.60 -12.52 13.51
CA VAL A 23 15.10 -13.89 13.31
C VAL A 23 16.22 -14.14 14.33
N PRO A 24 16.23 -15.25 15.09
CA PRO A 24 17.40 -15.62 15.87
C PRO A 24 18.52 -16.02 14.93
N ASN A 25 19.70 -15.40 15.09
CA ASN A 25 20.94 -15.88 14.47
C ASN A 25 21.21 -17.30 14.99
N CYS A 26 20.82 -18.32 14.21
CA CYS A 26 21.24 -19.69 14.46
C CYS A 26 22.63 -19.86 13.84
N THR A 27 23.65 -19.35 14.53
CA THR A 27 25.04 -19.77 14.31
C THR A 27 25.22 -21.12 15.00
N THR A 28 24.91 -22.22 14.31
CA THR A 28 25.24 -23.55 14.81
C THR A 28 26.72 -23.82 14.55
N LYS A 29 27.53 -23.47 15.54
CA LYS A 29 28.91 -23.91 15.69
C LYS A 29 28.86 -25.30 16.31
N THR A 30 29.10 -26.35 15.52
CA THR A 30 29.36 -27.69 16.08
C THR A 30 30.52 -28.32 15.33
N GLN A 31 31.71 -28.14 15.91
CA GLN A 31 32.87 -28.98 15.68
C GLN A 31 32.85 -30.06 16.77
N LEU A 32 32.85 -31.34 16.37
CA LEU A 32 34.00 -32.25 16.46
C LEU A 32 33.59 -33.71 16.77
N LEU A 33 34.00 -34.60 15.85
CA LEU A 33 34.49 -35.97 16.01
C LEU A 33 33.59 -37.10 16.55
N LEU A 34 33.22 -38.02 15.64
CA LEU A 34 33.62 -39.44 15.73
C LEU A 34 33.46 -40.16 14.37
N HIS A 35 34.60 -40.38 13.71
CA HIS A 35 35.03 -41.60 13.02
C HIS A 35 34.00 -42.68 12.64
N THR A 36 33.95 -43.07 11.34
CA THR A 36 34.42 -44.38 10.80
C THR A 36 33.65 -44.80 9.52
N GLN A 37 34.44 -45.00 8.45
CA GLN A 37 34.34 -45.88 7.25
C GLN A 37 33.01 -46.45 6.70
N ALA A 38 33.03 -46.54 5.35
CA ALA A 38 32.63 -47.68 4.50
C ALA A 38 31.45 -47.47 3.52
N SER A 39 31.82 -47.28 2.26
CA SER A 39 31.32 -47.85 0.99
C SER A 39 29.94 -48.52 0.88
N SER A 40 29.15 -48.11 -0.13
CA SER A 40 28.53 -48.94 -1.21
C SER A 40 27.28 -48.24 -1.80
N VAL A 41 27.26 -47.91 -3.10
CA VAL A 41 26.62 -48.61 -4.25
C VAL A 41 25.08 -48.59 -4.28
N CYS A 42 24.55 -48.10 -5.42
CA CYS A 42 23.18 -48.26 -5.98
C CYS A 42 22.01 -47.59 -5.22
N MET A 43 20.96 -47.04 -5.84
CA MET A 43 20.34 -47.31 -7.14
C MET A 43 19.77 -46.05 -7.79
N SER A 44 19.73 -46.09 -9.11
CA SER A 44 18.92 -45.24 -9.99
C SER A 44 17.43 -45.46 -9.76
N PHE A 45 16.66 -44.38 -9.63
CA PHE A 45 15.22 -44.39 -9.86
C PHE A 45 14.87 -43.35 -10.92
N ARG A 46 14.58 -43.84 -12.13
CA ARG A 46 13.74 -43.14 -13.11
C ARG A 46 12.29 -43.47 -12.80
N PRO A 47 11.39 -42.47 -12.93
CA PRO A 47 10.18 -42.72 -13.67
C PRO A 47 9.99 -41.68 -14.77
N THR A 48 9.86 -42.19 -15.99
CA THR A 48 9.39 -41.50 -17.17
C THR A 48 7.90 -41.22 -17.00
N SER A 49 7.45 -39.97 -17.16
CA SER A 49 6.07 -39.69 -17.56
C SER A 49 5.96 -38.38 -18.32
N THR A 50 5.62 -38.56 -19.59
CA THR A 50 5.08 -37.63 -20.57
C THR A 50 4.27 -36.46 -20.02
N SER A 51 4.66 -35.24 -20.38
CA SER A 51 3.71 -34.13 -20.55
C SER A 51 4.11 -33.29 -21.77
N ARG A 52 3.10 -33.07 -22.62
CA ARG A 52 3.20 -32.40 -23.92
C ARG A 52 3.66 -30.97 -23.74
N LEU A 53 4.63 -30.57 -24.56
CA LEU A 53 5.04 -29.19 -24.79
C LEU A 53 3.85 -28.34 -25.25
N LEU A 54 3.23 -27.61 -24.34
CA LEU A 54 2.51 -26.38 -24.69
C LEU A 54 3.55 -25.26 -24.79
N SER A 55 4.01 -25.03 -26.01
CA SER A 55 4.82 -23.86 -26.37
C SER A 55 3.95 -22.61 -26.18
N ILE A 56 4.01 -22.01 -24.99
CA ILE A 56 3.51 -20.66 -24.78
C ILE A 56 4.56 -19.73 -25.38
N LYS A 57 4.30 -19.25 -26.60
CA LYS A 57 5.01 -18.12 -27.21
C LYS A 57 4.98 -16.96 -26.21
N PRO A 58 6.12 -16.45 -25.71
CA PRO A 58 6.10 -15.19 -24.97
C PRO A 58 5.70 -14.08 -25.95
N LEU A 59 4.58 -13.43 -25.65
CA LEU A 59 4.15 -12.22 -26.35
C LEU A 59 5.16 -11.13 -26.00
N ASN A 60 6.09 -10.89 -26.94
CA ASN A 60 7.20 -9.95 -26.79
C ASN A 60 6.62 -8.53 -26.74
N TRP A 61 6.37 -8.01 -25.54
CA TRP A 61 6.04 -6.59 -25.34
C TRP A 61 7.32 -5.79 -25.59
N HIS A 62 7.38 -5.16 -26.75
CA HIS A 62 8.41 -4.19 -27.10
C HIS A 62 8.26 -2.98 -26.16
N MET A 63 8.91 -3.02 -24.99
CA MET A 63 9.15 -1.81 -24.21
C MET A 63 10.18 -0.98 -24.96
N SER A 64 9.68 -0.03 -25.73
CA SER A 64 10.50 1.01 -26.34
C SER A 64 11.19 1.81 -25.24
N HIS A 65 12.50 1.54 -25.15
CA HIS A 65 13.57 2.40 -24.64
C HIS A 65 13.21 3.88 -24.75
N LEU A 66 13.07 4.58 -23.62
CA LEU A 66 13.04 6.05 -23.59
C LEU A 66 13.99 6.55 -22.51
N CYS A 67 15.28 6.54 -22.86
CA CYS A 67 16.28 7.42 -22.29
C CYS A 67 16.60 8.49 -23.35
N HIS A 68 16.22 9.74 -23.12
CA HIS A 68 17.05 10.95 -23.26
C HIS A 68 16.22 12.23 -23.13
N GLY A 69 16.78 13.22 -22.45
CA GLY A 69 16.25 14.58 -22.44
C GLY A 69 16.95 15.44 -21.39
N ASP A 70 18.01 16.11 -21.84
CA ASP A 70 19.01 16.88 -21.10
C ASP A 70 18.52 17.92 -20.07
N SER A 71 19.40 18.15 -19.10
CA SER A 71 19.43 19.28 -18.18
C SER A 71 19.65 20.61 -18.92
N ARG A 72 18.74 21.58 -18.75
CA ARG A 72 19.04 23.01 -18.89
C ARG A 72 18.38 23.80 -17.76
N GLY A 73 19.21 24.60 -17.09
CA GLY A 73 18.84 25.34 -15.89
C GLY A 73 17.87 26.49 -16.14
N ALA A 74 17.08 26.79 -15.11
CA ALA A 74 16.48 28.09 -14.90
C ALA A 74 16.36 28.30 -13.38
N SER A 75 17.22 29.17 -12.87
CA SER A 75 17.04 29.82 -11.57
C SER A 75 15.84 30.76 -11.69
N GLN A 76 14.78 30.55 -10.91
CA GLN A 76 13.90 31.60 -10.39
C GLN A 76 13.20 31.15 -9.09
N ARG A 77 12.92 32.16 -8.29
CA ARG A 77 12.72 32.22 -6.85
C ARG A 77 11.23 32.29 -6.52
N GLY A 78 10.81 31.61 -5.44
CA GLY A 78 9.59 31.91 -4.68
C GLY A 78 8.30 31.25 -5.16
N ASP A 79 7.72 30.41 -4.30
CA ASP A 79 6.36 29.84 -4.32
C ASP A 79 6.04 28.70 -5.30
N SER A 80 6.81 27.60 -5.21
CA SER A 80 6.91 26.60 -6.29
C SER A 80 6.87 25.14 -5.83
N LYS A 81 6.01 24.76 -4.88
CA LYS A 81 5.83 23.33 -4.50
C LYS A 81 4.64 22.63 -5.16
N GLU A 82 3.49 23.30 -5.35
CA GLU A 82 2.31 22.64 -5.96
C GLU A 82 2.38 22.59 -7.49
N GLY A 83 2.96 23.61 -8.13
CA GLY A 83 3.05 23.71 -9.58
C GLY A 83 3.93 22.64 -10.25
N PHE A 84 4.86 22.03 -9.51
CA PHE A 84 5.76 21.00 -10.06
C PHE A 84 5.09 19.63 -10.17
N SER A 85 4.18 19.29 -9.25
CA SER A 85 3.51 17.98 -9.21
C SER A 85 2.39 17.85 -10.24
N LEU A 86 1.58 18.90 -10.42
CA LEU A 86 0.44 18.87 -11.35
C LEU A 86 0.88 18.80 -12.83
N ARG A 87 2.00 19.44 -13.18
CA ARG A 87 2.56 19.36 -14.55
C ARG A 87 3.10 17.95 -14.88
N ALA A 88 3.46 17.16 -13.89
CA ALA A 88 3.87 15.77 -14.12
C ALA A 88 2.67 14.86 -14.44
N LEU A 89 1.48 15.18 -13.93
CA LEU A 89 0.26 14.41 -14.18
C LEU A 89 -0.17 14.43 -15.65
N THR A 90 0.08 15.52 -16.37
CA THR A 90 -0.29 15.61 -17.80
C THR A 90 0.48 14.62 -18.67
N LYS A 91 1.60 14.08 -18.17
CA LYS A 91 2.39 13.03 -18.84
C LYS A 91 1.92 11.61 -18.48
N ALA A 92 0.97 11.46 -17.57
CA ALA A 92 0.47 10.16 -17.16
C ALA A 92 -0.38 9.51 -18.27
N PRO A 93 -0.35 8.17 -18.40
CA PRO A 93 -1.27 7.46 -19.27
C PRO A 93 -2.73 7.77 -18.89
N LYS A 94 -3.56 8.13 -19.87
CA LYS A 94 -4.99 8.46 -19.65
C LYS A 94 -5.74 7.40 -18.83
N PRO A 95 -5.57 6.08 -19.07
CA PRO A 95 -6.26 5.06 -18.28
C PRO A 95 -5.90 5.11 -16.78
N ALA A 96 -4.63 5.38 -16.46
CA ALA A 96 -4.18 5.48 -15.07
C ALA A 96 -4.80 6.69 -14.36
N LEU A 97 -4.93 7.82 -15.06
CA LEU A 97 -5.62 9.00 -14.54
C LEU A 97 -7.10 8.71 -14.28
N TYR A 98 -7.82 8.20 -15.29
CA TYR A 98 -9.26 7.95 -15.13
C TYR A 98 -9.54 6.97 -13.99
N LEU A 99 -8.83 5.83 -13.96
CA LEU A 99 -9.02 4.82 -12.92
C LEU A 99 -8.58 5.32 -11.54
N GLY A 100 -7.46 6.05 -11.47
CA GLY A 100 -6.96 6.61 -10.21
C GLY A 100 -7.93 7.61 -9.60
N PHE A 101 -8.41 8.58 -10.40
CA PHE A 101 -9.35 9.59 -9.93
C PHE A 101 -10.76 9.05 -9.71
N SER A 102 -11.25 8.08 -10.51
CA SER A 102 -12.52 7.41 -10.23
C SER A 102 -12.49 6.67 -8.90
N GLY A 103 -11.31 6.18 -8.49
CA GLY A 103 -11.10 5.58 -7.18
C GLY A 103 -11.37 6.54 -6.01
N LEU A 104 -11.46 7.85 -6.21
CA LEU A 104 -11.81 8.81 -5.16
C LEU A 104 -13.32 8.99 -4.94
N ILE A 105 -14.16 8.44 -5.83
CA ILE A 105 -15.61 8.63 -5.75
C ILE A 105 -16.16 8.18 -4.39
N PRO A 106 -15.87 6.96 -3.88
CA PRO A 106 -16.42 6.51 -2.60
C PRO A 106 -15.83 7.29 -1.39
N PHE A 107 -14.62 7.82 -1.53
CA PHE A 107 -14.04 8.71 -0.51
C PHE A 107 -14.83 10.01 -0.42
N LEU A 108 -15.12 10.66 -1.54
CA LEU A 108 -15.78 11.97 -1.54
C LEU A 108 -17.28 11.86 -1.27
N SER A 109 -17.94 10.79 -1.73
CA SER A 109 -19.38 10.63 -1.62
C SER A 109 -19.86 10.56 -0.16
N ALA A 110 -19.12 9.87 0.71
CA ALA A 110 -19.51 9.68 2.12
C ALA A 110 -19.60 11.00 2.93
N PRO A 111 -18.52 11.82 3.04
CA PRO A 111 -18.59 13.10 3.74
C PRO A 111 -19.47 14.12 3.00
N LEU A 112 -19.55 14.08 1.67
CA LEU A 112 -20.45 14.95 0.91
C LEU A 112 -21.91 14.67 1.27
N LEU A 113 -22.32 13.40 1.28
CA LEU A 113 -23.66 12.99 1.68
C LEU A 113 -23.99 13.48 3.09
N MET A 114 -23.12 13.21 4.06
CA MET A 114 -23.32 13.61 5.45
C MET A 114 -23.39 15.13 5.63
N SER A 115 -22.60 15.87 4.84
CA SER A 115 -22.62 17.33 4.80
C SER A 115 -23.95 17.85 4.25
N VAL A 116 -24.45 17.29 3.14
CA VAL A 116 -25.73 17.71 2.56
C VAL A 116 -26.91 17.40 3.49
N THR A 117 -26.91 16.23 4.13
CA THR A 117 -27.99 15.82 5.05
C THR A 117 -27.86 16.39 6.46
N GLN A 118 -26.76 17.08 6.77
CA GLN A 118 -26.42 17.58 8.11
C GLN A 118 -26.59 16.50 9.20
N SER A 119 -26.27 15.24 8.85
CA SER A 119 -26.54 14.07 9.68
C SER A 119 -25.40 13.07 9.50
N PHE A 120 -24.93 12.49 10.60
CA PHE A 120 -23.86 11.51 10.57
C PHE A 120 -24.45 10.10 10.46
N TYR A 121 -24.03 9.34 9.43
CA TYR A 121 -24.46 7.96 9.22
C TYR A 121 -23.30 6.98 9.48
N PRO A 122 -23.29 6.26 10.61
CA PRO A 122 -22.19 5.38 10.98
C PRO A 122 -21.88 4.32 9.91
N GLU A 123 -22.91 3.75 9.28
CA GLU A 123 -22.75 2.73 8.24
C GLU A 123 -22.03 3.26 6.99
N VAL A 124 -22.34 4.51 6.58
CA VAL A 124 -21.69 5.17 5.44
C VAL A 124 -20.25 5.52 5.78
N ALA A 125 -19.99 6.02 6.99
CA ALA A 125 -18.63 6.29 7.44
C ALA A 125 -17.80 5.00 7.56
N TYR A 126 -18.40 3.91 8.04
CA TYR A 126 -17.74 2.60 8.07
C TYR A 126 -17.45 2.10 6.65
N ALA A 127 -18.39 2.22 5.71
CA ALA A 127 -18.15 1.88 4.30
C ALA A 127 -16.98 2.66 3.70
N GLN A 128 -16.83 3.95 4.03
CA GLN A 128 -15.69 4.75 3.62
C GLN A 128 -14.37 4.22 4.20
N VAL A 129 -14.35 3.80 5.47
CA VAL A 129 -13.18 3.17 6.11
C VAL A 129 -12.84 1.83 5.46
N VAL A 130 -13.84 0.98 5.20
CA VAL A 130 -13.65 -0.32 4.53
C VAL A 130 -13.08 -0.14 3.13
N TYR A 131 -13.61 0.81 2.37
CA TYR A 131 -13.10 1.15 1.06
C TYR A 131 -11.65 1.65 1.14
N GLY A 132 -11.35 2.55 2.08
CA GLY A 132 -9.99 3.04 2.30
C GLY A 132 -9.01 1.93 2.70
N ALA A 133 -9.41 1.00 3.56
CA ALA A 133 -8.61 -0.17 3.90
C ALA A 133 -8.35 -1.05 2.67
N SER A 134 -9.36 -1.25 1.81
CA SER A 134 -9.22 -2.02 0.57
C SER A 134 -8.16 -1.40 -0.36
N ILE A 135 -8.20 -0.06 -0.52
CA ILE A 135 -7.18 0.67 -1.28
C ILE A 135 -5.80 0.53 -0.64
N VAL A 136 -5.66 0.71 0.67
CA VAL A 136 -4.37 0.54 1.38
C VAL A 136 -3.78 -0.86 1.15
N SER A 137 -4.60 -1.91 1.17
CA SER A 137 -4.14 -3.28 0.89
C SER A 137 -3.72 -3.47 -0.58
N PHE A 138 -4.50 -2.94 -1.53
CA PHE A 138 -4.14 -2.96 -2.96
C PHE A 138 -2.78 -2.31 -3.22
N LEU A 139 -2.49 -1.19 -2.55
CA LEU A 139 -1.23 -0.47 -2.70
C LEU A 139 -0.02 -1.25 -2.19
N GLY A 140 -0.21 -2.11 -1.19
CA GLY A 140 0.79 -3.10 -0.81
C GLY A 140 1.13 -4.03 -1.98
N GLY A 141 0.09 -4.63 -2.60
CA GLY A 141 0.25 -5.54 -3.73
C GLY A 141 0.94 -4.93 -4.95
N ALA A 142 0.72 -3.64 -5.24
CA ALA A 142 1.35 -2.96 -6.37
C ALA A 142 2.88 -3.03 -6.36
N ARG A 143 3.49 -3.09 -5.17
CA ARG A 143 4.95 -3.16 -5.01
C ARG A 143 5.54 -4.48 -5.51
N TRP A 144 4.81 -5.59 -5.39
CA TRP A 144 5.23 -6.87 -5.97
C TRP A 144 5.30 -6.77 -7.49
N GLY A 145 4.28 -6.15 -8.10
CA GLY A 145 4.23 -5.93 -9.55
C GLY A 145 5.39 -5.09 -10.08
N PHE A 146 5.95 -4.19 -9.27
CA PHE A 146 7.14 -3.43 -9.65
C PHE A 146 8.46 -4.17 -9.39
N ALA A 147 8.55 -4.98 -8.34
CA ALA A 147 9.81 -5.63 -7.94
C ALA A 147 10.12 -6.94 -8.69
N ILE A 148 9.09 -7.63 -9.20
CA ILE A 148 9.24 -8.94 -9.87
C ILE A 148 9.86 -8.86 -11.28
N PRO A 149 9.52 -7.88 -12.15
CA PRO A 149 10.07 -7.81 -13.50
C PRO A 149 11.60 -7.78 -13.53
N ALA A 150 12.19 -8.54 -14.46
CA ALA A 150 13.65 -8.57 -14.64
C ALA A 150 14.18 -7.17 -14.99
N GLY A 151 15.28 -6.77 -14.34
CA GLY A 151 15.88 -5.44 -14.51
C GLY A 151 15.13 -4.32 -13.78
N SER A 152 14.18 -4.64 -12.90
CA SER A 152 13.54 -3.62 -12.06
C SER A 152 14.56 -2.89 -11.18
N PRO A 153 14.44 -1.56 -11.02
CA PRO A 153 15.22 -0.79 -10.06
C PRO A 153 15.01 -1.24 -8.60
N ALA A 154 13.91 -1.92 -8.30
CA ALA A 154 13.66 -2.53 -7.00
C ALA A 154 13.80 -4.06 -7.10
N GLN A 155 14.73 -4.63 -6.33
CA GLN A 155 14.92 -6.07 -6.29
C GLN A 155 13.82 -6.76 -5.47
N PRO A 156 13.46 -8.02 -5.77
CA PRO A 156 12.51 -8.81 -4.99
C PRO A 156 13.14 -9.33 -3.69
N ASP A 157 13.68 -8.42 -2.87
CA ASP A 157 14.31 -8.72 -1.60
C ASP A 157 13.32 -8.60 -0.42
N TRP A 158 13.76 -9.06 0.76
CA TRP A 158 12.97 -9.00 1.99
C TRP A 158 12.52 -7.59 2.37
N MET A 159 13.30 -6.57 2.01
CA MET A 159 12.96 -5.19 2.30
C MET A 159 11.81 -4.72 1.40
N ASN A 160 11.88 -4.93 0.09
CA ASN A 160 10.85 -4.51 -0.85
C ASN A 160 9.56 -5.33 -0.70
N LEU A 161 9.68 -6.65 -0.61
CA LEU A 161 8.54 -7.54 -0.45
C LEU A 161 7.97 -7.48 0.97
N GLY A 162 8.79 -7.37 2.01
CA GLY A 162 8.31 -7.20 3.38
C GLY A 162 7.54 -5.89 3.59
N ASN A 163 8.06 -4.78 3.07
CA ASN A 163 7.41 -3.46 3.19
C ASN A 163 6.06 -3.39 2.45
N SER A 164 5.82 -4.26 1.47
CA SER A 164 4.54 -4.37 0.77
C SER A 164 3.42 -4.96 1.65
N VAL A 165 3.77 -5.74 2.67
CA VAL A 165 2.81 -6.42 3.55
C VAL A 165 2.29 -5.46 4.63
N VAL A 166 3.12 -4.48 5.02
CA VAL A 166 2.80 -3.53 6.09
C VAL A 166 1.49 -2.75 5.82
N PRO A 167 1.25 -2.18 4.62
CA PRO A 167 -0.04 -1.58 4.28
C PRO A 167 -1.22 -2.55 4.44
N SER A 168 -1.11 -3.79 3.95
CA SER A 168 -2.19 -4.78 4.07
C SER A 168 -2.50 -5.15 5.52
N LEU A 169 -1.50 -5.21 6.39
CA LEU A 169 -1.71 -5.42 7.83
C LEU A 169 -2.38 -4.21 8.49
N LEU A 170 -2.03 -2.99 8.10
CA LEU A 170 -2.71 -1.79 8.59
C LEU A 170 -4.17 -1.74 8.12
N ALA A 171 -4.43 -2.12 6.86
CA ALA A 171 -5.79 -2.24 6.34
C ALA A 171 -6.61 -3.24 7.16
N TRP A 172 -6.06 -4.43 7.41
CA TRP A 172 -6.72 -5.43 8.26
C TRP A 172 -6.97 -4.91 9.68
N LEU A 173 -5.99 -4.24 10.29
CA LEU A 173 -6.16 -3.63 11.61
C LEU A 173 -7.24 -2.54 11.63
N ALA A 174 -7.35 -1.73 10.58
CA ALA A 174 -8.40 -0.73 10.46
C ALA A 174 -9.81 -1.35 10.46
N LEU A 175 -9.97 -2.52 9.82
CA LEU A 175 -11.24 -3.26 9.79
C LEU A 175 -11.59 -3.87 11.16
N LEU A 176 -10.59 -4.23 11.97
CA LEU A 176 -10.79 -4.72 13.33
C LEU A 176 -11.27 -3.62 14.29
N CYS A 177 -11.02 -2.34 13.99
CA CYS A 177 -11.53 -1.19 14.74
C CYS A 177 -13.03 -0.94 14.50
N ARG A 178 -13.86 -1.99 14.46
CA ARG A 178 -15.30 -1.90 14.14
C ARG A 178 -16.06 -1.05 15.15
N ASP A 179 -15.68 -1.12 16.43
CA ASP A 179 -16.35 -0.38 17.51
C ASP A 179 -16.03 1.13 17.50
N SER A 180 -14.98 1.54 16.76
CA SER A 180 -14.55 2.93 16.67
C SER A 180 -14.14 3.28 15.24
N ILE A 181 -15.11 3.79 14.47
CA ILE A 181 -14.90 4.34 13.13
C ILE A 181 -13.74 5.36 13.11
N ALA A 182 -13.57 6.12 14.18
CA ALA A 182 -12.50 7.10 14.27
C ALA A 182 -11.11 6.45 14.33
N GLU A 183 -10.96 5.37 15.08
CA GLU A 183 -9.71 4.61 15.13
C GLU A 183 -9.43 3.93 13.79
N GLY A 184 -10.44 3.29 13.20
CA GLY A 184 -10.32 2.68 11.87
C GLY A 184 -9.87 3.70 10.80
N ALA A 185 -10.49 4.87 10.75
CA ALA A 185 -10.12 5.94 9.84
C ALA A 185 -8.68 6.44 10.05
N LEU A 186 -8.24 6.61 11.31
CA LEU A 186 -6.85 7.00 11.61
C LEU A 186 -5.85 5.93 11.14
N VAL A 187 -6.16 4.65 11.31
CA VAL A 187 -5.31 3.56 10.82
C VAL A 187 -5.25 3.56 9.29
N VAL A 188 -6.36 3.82 8.60
CA VAL A 188 -6.38 3.98 7.13
C VAL A 188 -5.52 5.18 6.70
N ILE A 189 -5.65 6.34 7.36
CA ILE A 189 -4.82 7.52 7.07
C ILE A 189 -3.33 7.20 7.23
N MET A 190 -2.96 6.50 8.31
CA MET A 190 -1.58 6.06 8.51
C MET A 190 -1.12 5.10 7.40
N GLY A 191 -1.95 4.14 7.01
CA GLY A 191 -1.65 3.19 5.93
C GLY A 191 -1.47 3.87 4.57
N LEU A 192 -2.33 4.84 4.25
CA LEU A 192 -2.21 5.66 3.03
C LEU A 192 -0.91 6.47 3.03
N GLY A 193 -0.61 7.15 4.15
CA GLY A 193 0.62 7.95 4.29
C GLY A 193 1.89 7.09 4.24
N LEU A 194 1.88 5.91 4.88
CA LEU A 194 3.01 4.98 4.85
C LEU A 194 3.24 4.41 3.44
N SER A 195 2.17 4.02 2.76
CA SER A 195 2.25 3.56 1.37
C SER A 195 2.79 4.65 0.44
N LEU A 196 2.32 5.90 0.58
CA LEU A 196 2.85 7.03 -0.18
C LEU A 196 4.34 7.25 0.14
N HIS A 197 4.72 7.20 1.42
CA HIS A 197 6.11 7.35 1.81
C HIS A 197 7.01 6.30 1.13
N TYR A 198 6.60 5.03 1.15
CA TYR A 198 7.31 3.95 0.47
C TYR A 198 7.42 4.14 -1.04
N ASP A 199 6.36 4.64 -1.69
CA ASP A 199 6.34 4.96 -3.13
C ASP A 199 7.32 6.09 -3.48
N LEU A 200 7.51 7.05 -2.57
CA LEU A 200 8.38 8.21 -2.79
C LEU A 200 9.85 7.91 -2.46
N THR A 201 10.14 7.22 -1.34
CA THR A 201 11.49 7.06 -0.80
C THR A 201 12.18 5.76 -1.17
N LEU A 202 11.45 4.65 -1.22
CA LEU A 202 12.05 3.32 -1.37
C LEU A 202 12.06 2.82 -2.82
N LEU A 203 11.58 3.62 -3.77
CA LEU A 203 11.46 3.26 -5.19
C LEU A 203 12.06 4.38 -6.06
N PRO A 204 13.39 4.37 -6.29
CA PRO A 204 14.03 5.35 -7.16
C PRO A 204 13.59 5.23 -8.64
N GLY A 205 12.92 4.14 -9.03
CA GLY A 205 12.53 3.87 -10.41
C GLY A 205 11.12 4.27 -10.85
N TYR A 206 10.27 4.80 -9.95
CA TYR A 206 8.93 5.21 -10.36
C TYR A 206 8.94 6.49 -11.21
N PRO A 207 8.17 6.53 -12.31
CA PRO A 207 8.09 7.71 -13.13
C PRO A 207 7.44 8.86 -12.33
N ALA A 208 7.90 10.09 -12.59
CA ALA A 208 7.47 11.26 -11.83
C ALA A 208 5.94 11.47 -11.85
N TRP A 209 5.27 11.14 -12.96
CA TRP A 209 3.81 11.21 -13.09
C TRP A 209 3.09 10.30 -12.10
N PHE A 210 3.65 9.10 -11.83
CA PHE A 210 3.05 8.15 -10.90
C PHE A 210 3.20 8.65 -9.46
N LYS A 211 4.39 9.13 -9.09
CA LYS A 211 4.63 9.74 -7.76
C LYS A 211 3.69 10.93 -7.50
N ALA A 212 3.55 11.82 -8.49
CA ALA A 212 2.61 12.95 -8.43
C ALA A 212 1.16 12.49 -8.26
N MET A 213 0.72 11.52 -9.06
CA MET A 213 -0.65 10.98 -9.00
C MET A 213 -0.92 10.35 -7.64
N ARG A 214 -0.02 9.50 -7.16
CA ARG A 214 -0.14 8.87 -5.83
C ARG A 214 -0.22 9.90 -4.71
N THR A 215 0.53 10.99 -4.82
CA THR A 215 0.51 12.08 -3.84
C THR A 215 -0.86 12.77 -3.82
N VAL A 216 -1.37 13.18 -4.98
CA VAL A 216 -2.68 13.87 -5.08
C VAL A 216 -3.82 12.97 -4.60
N LEU A 217 -3.88 11.72 -5.08
CA LEU A 217 -4.92 10.77 -4.67
C LEU A 217 -4.91 10.52 -3.16
N THR A 218 -3.71 10.36 -2.57
CA THR A 218 -3.55 10.14 -1.13
C THR A 218 -3.96 11.37 -0.32
N LEU A 219 -3.61 12.57 -0.77
CA LEU A 219 -4.02 13.82 -0.13
C LEU A 219 -5.55 13.96 -0.12
N VAL A 220 -6.19 13.80 -1.28
CA VAL A 220 -7.65 13.92 -1.39
C VAL A 220 -8.36 12.87 -0.54
N ALA A 221 -7.92 11.61 -0.57
CA ALA A 221 -8.47 10.54 0.27
C ALA A 221 -8.31 10.85 1.77
N THR A 222 -7.14 11.37 2.18
CA THR A 222 -6.87 11.74 3.57
C THR A 222 -7.75 12.90 4.02
N PHE A 223 -7.87 13.97 3.22
CA PHE A 223 -8.75 15.09 3.53
C PHE A 223 -10.21 14.67 3.62
N SER A 224 -10.66 13.77 2.74
CA SER A 224 -11.99 13.17 2.80
C SER A 224 -12.25 12.40 4.10
N LEU A 225 -11.29 11.57 4.55
CA LEU A 225 -11.41 10.86 5.83
C LEU A 225 -11.43 11.83 7.02
N VAL A 226 -10.60 12.87 6.99
CA VAL A 226 -10.61 13.93 8.00
C VAL A 226 -11.95 14.67 8.01
N ALA A 227 -12.52 15.00 6.86
CA ALA A 227 -13.83 15.62 6.76
C ALA A 227 -14.94 14.75 7.38
N MET A 228 -14.91 13.43 7.15
CA MET A 228 -15.82 12.51 7.81
C MET A 228 -15.66 12.53 9.34
N LEU A 229 -14.42 12.56 9.85
CA LEU A 229 -14.16 12.65 11.29
C LEU A 229 -14.63 13.97 11.89
N VAL A 230 -14.52 15.07 11.13
CA VAL A 230 -15.03 16.39 11.50
C VAL A 230 -16.57 16.35 11.57
N LEU A 231 -17.24 15.82 10.55
CA LEU A 231 -18.70 15.69 10.51
C LEU A 231 -19.23 14.83 11.66
N LYS A 232 -18.51 13.77 12.06
CA LYS A 232 -18.84 12.98 13.26
C LYS A 232 -18.91 13.81 14.54
N LYS A 233 -18.17 14.92 14.62
CA LYS A 233 -18.14 15.80 15.81
C LYS A 233 -19.26 16.84 15.80
N PHE A 234 -19.67 17.29 14.61
CA PHE A 234 -20.61 18.40 14.46
C PHE A 234 -22.05 17.95 14.16
N CYS A 235 -22.25 16.80 13.53
CA CYS A 235 -23.57 16.35 13.11
C CYS A 235 -24.18 15.32 14.09
N PRO A 236 -25.51 15.35 14.29
CA PRO A 236 -26.20 14.33 15.06
C PRO A 236 -26.15 12.97 14.33
N GLU A 237 -26.00 11.90 15.10
CA GLU A 237 -25.98 10.53 14.57
C GLU A 237 -27.40 10.08 14.18
N LYS A 238 -27.55 9.54 12.98
CA LYS A 238 -28.79 8.91 12.49
C LYS A 238 -28.50 7.52 11.96
N LYS A 239 -29.35 6.55 12.30
CA LYS A 239 -29.24 5.18 11.78
C LYS A 239 -30.13 5.01 10.55
N ILE A 240 -29.60 4.40 9.49
CA ILE A 240 -30.34 4.19 8.22
C ILE A 240 -31.65 3.41 8.45
N LYS A 241 -31.68 2.50 9.43
CA LYS A 241 -32.88 1.71 9.78
C LYS A 241 -34.05 2.56 10.28
N GLU A 242 -33.81 3.77 10.80
CA GLU A 242 -34.86 4.68 11.27
C GLU A 242 -35.50 5.48 10.13
N ILE A 243 -34.85 5.56 8.96
CA ILE A 243 -35.38 6.27 7.78
C ILE A 243 -36.38 5.39 6.99
N GLN A 244 -36.28 4.06 7.12
CA GLN A 244 -37.15 3.12 6.42
C GLN A 244 -38.46 2.81 7.15
N LYS A 245 -38.75 3.49 8.27
CA LYS A 245 -39.91 3.25 9.12
C LYS A 245 -40.78 4.50 9.18
#